data_AF-A0A8H7R5G5-F1
#
_entry.id   AF-A0A8H7R5G5-F1
#
_cell.length_a   1.000
_cell.length_b   1.000
_cell.length_c   1.000
_cell.angle_alpha   90.00
_cell.angle_beta   90.00
_cell.angle_gamma   90.00
#
_symmetry.space_group_name_H-M   'P 1'
#
loop_
_entity.id
_entity.type
_entity.pdbx_description
1 polymer ?
#
loop_
_entity_poly.entity_id
_entity_poly.type
_entity_poly.pdbx_seq_one_letter_code
_entity_poly.pdbx_strand_id
1 'polypeptide(L)'
;MVSYSLHVTPNNSKINVSKLSPSGGSVCQDQKESTFILTAIKSRSRIDRIVKNYKAPVIDIQWVKECDKAKKALPFDKYLLVEGSQQLPLTHIVTRESAEILNRKFKNLPPEELQFEDESSGNTSADDASDDGEENIEIDPTFTNTKYECLRPTPYVPKYNKRLISFLLILERKRQLDSEDKRSLSYRHAISALKAYPRDIKSSKEAEKIIGVGKKMSEKIRMFLSTGTIEEAELLRSDERFRTISLFNQVFGVGAVTANIWWKMGYRTLQEVLDKEKLSPVVRLGIMLLPDFSQLMSPEDVKQIANIIRNQLQAIDNDIIIIPVGGYRRGKTKNGDLDLLISSHHVPINGLLDKVVNVLVQSGYIKHKLWKSTDNNNSKQQKKLHGTSGSRQIFDDFEKCFCAVLQPSTGIHRQVDLIVVPPKELPMAILGWTGSRQFERSLREYAKKEKSMTVNSHSIHHDINGLRKKIVVKSEEEAFSILGIPYLHPEMRNC
;
A
#
# COMPACT_ATOMS: atom_id res chain seq x y z
N MET A 1 -17.99 -9.01 -8.62
CA MET A 1 -18.56 -10.38 -8.54
C MET A 1 -17.53 -11.35 -9.05
N VAL A 2 -17.13 -12.35 -8.25
CA VAL A 2 -16.30 -13.46 -8.75
C VAL A 2 -17.15 -14.25 -9.74
N SER A 3 -16.73 -14.33 -11.00
CA SER A 3 -17.40 -15.18 -11.97
C SER A 3 -16.97 -16.62 -11.75
N TYR A 4 -17.88 -17.47 -11.31
CA TYR A 4 -17.65 -18.92 -11.25
C TYR A 4 -18.67 -19.63 -12.14
N SER A 5 -18.21 -20.65 -12.86
CA SER A 5 -19.04 -21.44 -13.78
C SER A 5 -19.56 -22.70 -13.08
N LEU A 6 -20.86 -22.95 -13.20
CA LEU A 6 -21.55 -24.08 -12.58
C LEU A 6 -22.09 -25.01 -13.66
N HIS A 7 -21.79 -26.31 -13.57
CA HIS A 7 -22.51 -27.31 -14.36
C HIS A 7 -23.53 -28.04 -13.49
N VAL A 8 -24.77 -28.11 -13.93
CA VAL A 8 -25.85 -28.81 -13.22
C VAL A 8 -26.15 -30.12 -13.93
N THR A 9 -26.05 -31.24 -13.21
CA THR A 9 -26.29 -32.56 -13.82
C THR A 9 -27.76 -32.72 -14.30
N PRO A 10 -28.02 -33.46 -15.39
CA PRO A 10 -29.33 -33.50 -16.08
C PRO A 10 -30.55 -33.87 -15.23
N ASN A 11 -30.38 -34.60 -14.12
CA ASN A 11 -31.48 -35.04 -13.25
C ASN A 11 -32.06 -33.95 -12.32
N ASN A 12 -31.65 -32.69 -12.48
CA ASN A 12 -32.00 -31.57 -11.58
C ASN A 12 -32.96 -30.55 -12.22
N SER A 13 -33.75 -30.94 -13.22
CA SER A 13 -34.56 -30.09 -14.11
C SER A 13 -35.62 -29.17 -13.46
N LYS A 14 -35.74 -29.15 -12.12
CA LYS A 14 -36.69 -28.30 -11.39
C LYS A 14 -36.07 -27.12 -10.63
N ILE A 15 -34.74 -26.91 -10.72
CA ILE A 15 -34.07 -25.87 -9.94
C ILE A 15 -33.75 -24.67 -10.84
N ASN A 16 -34.30 -23.51 -10.48
CA ASN A 16 -34.08 -22.28 -11.21
C ASN A 16 -32.71 -21.66 -10.87
N VAL A 17 -31.68 -22.18 -11.52
CA VAL A 17 -30.26 -21.78 -11.35
C VAL A 17 -30.02 -20.31 -11.75
N SER A 18 -30.93 -19.68 -12.51
CA SER A 18 -30.87 -18.26 -12.85
C SER A 18 -30.94 -17.32 -11.63
N LYS A 19 -31.39 -17.84 -10.47
CA LYS A 19 -31.41 -17.12 -9.18
C LYS A 19 -30.03 -17.02 -8.51
N LEU A 20 -28.98 -17.65 -9.04
CA LEU A 20 -27.60 -17.54 -8.55
C LEU A 20 -26.85 -16.31 -9.09
N SER A 21 -27.45 -15.56 -10.02
CA SER A 21 -26.88 -14.33 -10.58
C SER A 21 -26.46 -13.28 -9.53
N PRO A 22 -27.12 -13.12 -8.35
CA PRO A 22 -26.68 -12.15 -7.34
C PRO A 22 -25.38 -12.55 -6.63
N SER A 23 -24.93 -13.80 -6.78
CA SER A 23 -23.72 -14.34 -6.13
C SER A 23 -22.50 -14.40 -7.06
N GLY A 24 -22.65 -14.05 -8.35
CA GLY A 24 -21.57 -14.07 -9.34
C GLY A 24 -21.44 -15.37 -10.16
N GLY A 25 -22.31 -16.37 -9.95
CA GLY A 25 -22.26 -17.63 -10.69
C GLY A 25 -22.95 -17.60 -12.06
N SER A 26 -22.38 -18.23 -13.08
CA SER A 26 -23.01 -18.50 -14.39
C SER A 26 -23.13 -20.01 -14.63
N VAL A 27 -24.17 -20.46 -15.33
CA VAL A 27 -24.35 -21.88 -15.66
C VAL A 27 -23.67 -22.18 -16.99
N CYS A 28 -22.81 -23.20 -17.02
CA CYS A 28 -22.17 -23.68 -18.24
C CYS A 28 -22.76 -25.02 -18.69
N GLN A 29 -22.84 -25.21 -20.01
CA GLN A 29 -23.38 -26.44 -20.61
C GLN A 29 -22.34 -27.58 -20.58
N ASP A 30 -21.05 -27.26 -20.63
CA ASP A 30 -19.97 -28.25 -20.56
C ASP A 30 -19.39 -28.37 -19.12
N GLN A 31 -19.25 -29.60 -18.62
CA GLN A 31 -18.59 -29.90 -17.35
C GLN A 31 -17.11 -29.51 -17.34
N LYS A 32 -16.44 -29.56 -18.50
CA LYS A 32 -15.01 -29.24 -18.63
C LYS A 32 -14.70 -27.77 -18.36
N GLU A 33 -15.69 -26.90 -18.55
CA GLU A 33 -15.59 -25.46 -18.36
C GLU A 33 -16.11 -25.02 -16.99
N SER A 34 -16.58 -25.96 -16.16
CA SER A 34 -17.16 -25.67 -14.85
C SER A 34 -16.09 -25.53 -13.76
N THR A 35 -16.27 -24.53 -12.89
CA THR A 35 -15.52 -24.35 -11.65
C THR A 35 -16.04 -25.32 -10.57
N PHE A 36 -17.35 -25.58 -10.58
CA PHE A 36 -18.01 -26.53 -9.69
C PHE A 36 -19.07 -27.35 -10.45
N ILE A 37 -19.25 -28.61 -10.04
CA ILE A 37 -20.33 -29.47 -10.54
C ILE A 37 -21.38 -29.64 -9.45
N LEU A 38 -22.63 -29.29 -9.74
CA LEU A 38 -23.74 -29.40 -8.81
C LEU A 38 -24.61 -30.63 -9.10
N THR A 39 -24.85 -31.45 -8.08
CA THR A 39 -25.71 -32.63 -8.20
C THR A 39 -26.59 -32.85 -6.98
N ALA A 40 -27.81 -33.38 -7.20
CA ALA A 40 -28.66 -33.90 -6.13
C ALA A 40 -28.27 -35.33 -5.73
N ILE A 41 -27.50 -36.03 -6.58
CA ILE A 41 -27.14 -37.43 -6.41
C ILE A 41 -26.11 -37.55 -5.29
N LYS A 42 -26.40 -38.41 -4.30
CA LYS A 42 -25.51 -38.66 -3.15
C LYS A 42 -24.65 -39.90 -3.28
N SER A 43 -25.09 -40.87 -4.08
CA SER A 43 -24.41 -42.14 -4.24
C SER A 43 -23.16 -41.97 -5.12
N ARG A 44 -21.99 -42.34 -4.57
CA ARG A 44 -20.70 -42.19 -5.25
C ARG A 44 -20.64 -42.88 -6.61
N SER A 45 -21.07 -44.14 -6.68
CA SER A 45 -21.09 -44.92 -7.93
C SER A 45 -21.97 -44.32 -9.03
N ARG A 46 -22.99 -43.53 -8.67
CA ARG A 46 -23.83 -42.81 -9.63
C ARG A 46 -23.20 -41.47 -10.04
N ILE A 47 -22.49 -40.81 -9.13
CA ILE A 47 -21.74 -39.58 -9.43
C ILE A 47 -20.63 -39.88 -10.46
N ASP A 48 -19.84 -40.94 -10.25
CA ASP A 48 -18.72 -41.29 -11.13
C ASP A 48 -19.18 -41.66 -12.57
N ARG A 49 -20.45 -42.06 -12.76
CA ARG A 49 -21.03 -42.32 -14.09
C ARG A 49 -21.42 -41.05 -14.85
N ILE A 50 -21.69 -39.95 -14.13
CA ILE A 50 -22.26 -38.72 -14.69
C ILE A 50 -21.20 -37.62 -14.78
N VAL A 51 -20.26 -37.61 -13.85
CA VAL A 51 -19.17 -36.65 -13.79
C VAL A 51 -18.04 -37.12 -14.69
N LYS A 52 -17.79 -36.38 -15.77
CA LYS A 52 -16.73 -36.64 -16.74
C LYS A 52 -15.50 -35.75 -16.54
N ASN A 53 -15.59 -34.74 -15.67
CA ASN A 53 -14.50 -33.84 -15.31
C ASN A 53 -14.14 -33.96 -13.82
N TYR A 54 -13.09 -34.72 -13.49
CA TYR A 54 -12.59 -34.91 -12.12
C TYR A 54 -11.68 -33.77 -11.62
N LYS A 55 -11.54 -32.68 -12.38
CA LYS A 55 -10.79 -31.49 -11.95
C LYS A 55 -11.63 -30.59 -11.05
N ALA A 56 -12.92 -30.46 -11.35
CA ALA A 56 -13.84 -29.65 -10.56
C ALA A 56 -14.40 -30.46 -9.36
N PRO A 57 -14.52 -29.86 -8.18
CA PRO A 57 -15.24 -30.46 -7.05
C PRO A 57 -16.71 -30.70 -7.40
N VAL A 58 -17.27 -31.79 -6.86
CA VAL A 58 -18.70 -32.11 -6.97
C VAL A 58 -19.38 -31.75 -5.67
N ILE A 59 -20.34 -30.84 -5.74
CA ILE A 59 -21.03 -30.25 -4.59
C ILE A 59 -22.51 -30.63 -4.62
N ASP A 60 -23.05 -30.89 -3.45
CA ASP A 60 -24.47 -31.07 -3.22
C ASP A 60 -25.24 -29.80 -3.60
N ILE A 61 -26.25 -29.97 -4.44
CA ILE A 61 -27.14 -28.89 -4.85
C ILE A 61 -27.89 -28.23 -3.67
N GLN A 62 -27.95 -28.86 -2.50
CA GLN A 62 -28.48 -28.23 -1.28
C GLN A 62 -27.72 -26.95 -0.92
N TRP A 63 -26.42 -26.86 -1.24
CA TRP A 63 -25.61 -25.64 -1.05
C TRP A 63 -26.24 -24.42 -1.72
N VAL A 64 -26.75 -24.57 -2.94
CA VAL A 64 -27.43 -23.50 -3.68
C VAL A 64 -28.67 -23.01 -2.96
N LYS A 65 -29.46 -23.94 -2.38
CA LYS A 65 -30.69 -23.58 -1.65
C LYS A 65 -30.36 -22.82 -0.37
N GLU A 66 -29.32 -23.21 0.35
CA GLU A 66 -28.88 -22.54 1.57
C GLU A 66 -28.26 -21.16 1.27
N CYS A 67 -27.52 -21.03 0.16
CA CYS A 67 -27.04 -19.72 -0.30
C CYS A 67 -28.19 -18.78 -0.69
N ASP A 68 -29.22 -19.26 -1.38
CA ASP A 68 -30.40 -18.45 -1.71
C ASP A 68 -31.19 -18.04 -0.46
N LYS A 69 -31.34 -18.95 0.51
CA LYS A 69 -31.96 -18.65 1.80
C LYS A 69 -31.18 -17.60 2.58
N ALA A 70 -29.85 -17.69 2.59
CA ALA A 70 -28.96 -16.77 3.28
C ALA A 70 -28.71 -15.46 2.50
N LYS A 71 -29.15 -15.38 1.23
CA LYS A 71 -28.86 -14.28 0.29
C LYS A 71 -27.36 -13.95 0.19
N LYS A 72 -26.49 -14.95 0.37
CA LYS A 72 -25.03 -14.85 0.27
C LYS A 72 -24.43 -16.22 -0.08
N ALA A 73 -23.22 -16.23 -0.65
CA ALA A 73 -22.45 -17.46 -0.81
C ALA A 73 -21.99 -17.99 0.56
N LEU A 74 -22.17 -19.29 0.80
CA LEU A 74 -21.72 -19.99 2.00
C LEU A 74 -20.48 -20.84 1.66
N PRO A 75 -19.61 -21.16 2.64
CA PRO A 75 -18.58 -22.19 2.45
C PRO A 75 -19.22 -23.51 2.01
N PHE A 76 -18.63 -24.17 0.99
CA PHE A 76 -19.21 -25.36 0.40
C PHE A 76 -18.70 -26.67 1.02
N ASP A 77 -17.75 -26.62 1.95
CA ASP A 77 -17.06 -27.80 2.51
C ASP A 77 -18.05 -28.84 3.08
N LYS A 78 -19.10 -28.36 3.75
CA LYS A 78 -20.18 -29.20 4.32
C LYS A 78 -21.07 -29.88 3.27
N TYR A 79 -20.95 -29.45 2.02
CA TYR A 79 -21.76 -29.88 0.89
C TYR A 79 -20.90 -30.61 -0.16
N LEU A 80 -19.61 -30.80 0.10
CA LEU A 80 -18.69 -31.46 -0.82
C LEU A 80 -18.99 -32.96 -0.86
N LEU A 81 -19.22 -33.49 -2.07
CA LEU A 81 -19.48 -34.91 -2.32
C LEU A 81 -18.25 -35.61 -2.90
N VAL A 82 -17.48 -34.90 -3.72
CA VAL A 82 -16.24 -35.39 -4.34
C VAL A 82 -15.24 -34.25 -4.39
N GLU A 83 -14.04 -34.47 -3.84
CA GLU A 83 -12.90 -33.58 -4.02
C GLU A 83 -12.47 -33.54 -5.49
N GLY A 84 -12.25 -32.33 -6.01
CA GLY A 84 -11.66 -32.11 -7.33
C GLY A 84 -10.14 -32.20 -7.25
N SER A 85 -9.49 -32.64 -8.33
CA SER A 85 -8.02 -32.67 -8.44
C SER A 85 -7.38 -31.29 -8.66
N GLN A 86 -8.17 -30.24 -8.86
CA GLN A 86 -7.70 -28.87 -8.97
C GLN A 86 -7.65 -28.22 -7.59
N GLN A 87 -6.51 -27.62 -7.20
CA GLN A 87 -6.49 -26.66 -6.10
C GLN A 87 -7.47 -25.54 -6.43
N LEU A 88 -8.62 -25.56 -5.77
CA LEU A 88 -9.59 -24.48 -5.86
C LEU A 88 -8.89 -23.20 -5.39
N PRO A 89 -9.10 -22.04 -6.06
CA PRO A 89 -8.89 -20.79 -5.37
C PRO A 89 -9.75 -20.88 -4.11
N LEU A 90 -9.12 -20.83 -2.92
CA LEU A 90 -9.83 -20.57 -1.68
C LEU A 90 -10.83 -19.47 -2.00
N THR A 91 -12.12 -19.82 -1.89
CA THR A 91 -13.21 -18.92 -2.26
C THR A 91 -12.93 -17.59 -1.62
N HIS A 92 -12.74 -16.54 -2.43
CA HIS A 92 -12.85 -15.18 -1.94
C HIS A 92 -14.18 -15.11 -1.22
N ILE A 93 -14.14 -15.10 0.11
CA ILE A 93 -15.21 -14.51 0.88
C ILE A 93 -15.05 -13.02 0.57
N VAL A 94 -15.62 -12.59 -0.56
CA VAL A 94 -15.92 -11.19 -0.80
C VAL A 94 -16.86 -10.85 0.35
N THR A 95 -16.30 -10.32 1.44
CA THR A 95 -17.09 -9.80 2.54
C THR A 95 -18.05 -8.76 1.96
N ARG A 96 -19.18 -8.52 2.62
CA ARG A 96 -20.16 -7.52 2.18
C ARG A 96 -19.49 -6.14 1.92
N GLU A 97 -18.43 -5.85 2.67
CA GLU A 97 -17.54 -4.68 2.55
C GLU A 97 -16.73 -4.64 1.23
N SER A 98 -16.37 -5.81 0.69
CA SER A 98 -15.58 -5.92 -0.56
C SER A 98 -16.41 -5.59 -1.81
N ALA A 99 -17.74 -5.81 -1.78
CA ALA A 99 -18.65 -5.33 -2.82
C ALA A 99 -18.99 -3.83 -2.66
N GLU A 100 -18.83 -3.31 -1.45
CA GLU A 100 -19.12 -1.91 -1.10
C GLU A 100 -18.11 -0.96 -1.74
N ILE A 101 -16.80 -1.27 -1.69
CA ILE A 101 -15.76 -0.36 -2.19
C ILE A 101 -15.91 -0.04 -3.70
N LEU A 102 -16.36 -1.01 -4.51
CA LEU A 102 -16.55 -0.81 -5.95
C LEU A 102 -17.71 0.15 -6.24
N ASN A 103 -18.76 0.09 -5.44
CA ASN A 103 -19.97 0.89 -5.60
C ASN A 103 -20.02 2.09 -4.64
N ARG A 104 -18.95 2.34 -3.89
CA ARG A 104 -18.89 3.36 -2.83
C ARG A 104 -19.08 4.74 -3.43
N LYS A 105 -20.09 5.46 -2.94
CA LYS A 105 -20.42 6.84 -3.31
C LYS A 105 -20.39 7.73 -2.09
N PHE A 106 -19.55 8.76 -2.10
CA PHE A 106 -19.26 9.55 -0.90
C PHE A 106 -20.27 10.64 -0.55
N LYS A 107 -21.17 11.02 -1.46
CA LYS A 107 -22.08 12.18 -1.28
C LYS A 107 -22.77 12.24 0.09
N ASN A 108 -23.13 11.09 0.68
CA ASN A 108 -23.87 11.01 1.94
C ASN A 108 -23.16 10.14 3.00
N LEU A 109 -21.88 9.81 2.81
CA LEU A 109 -21.12 9.00 3.77
C LEU A 109 -20.57 9.87 4.90
N PRO A 110 -20.38 9.31 6.12
CA PRO A 110 -19.77 10.03 7.23
C PRO A 110 -18.38 10.56 6.85
N PRO A 111 -17.90 11.62 7.53
CA PRO A 111 -16.60 12.21 7.25
C PRO A 111 -15.47 11.16 7.39
N GLU A 112 -14.39 11.32 6.60
CA GLU A 112 -13.19 10.49 6.79
C GLU A 112 -12.64 10.63 8.22
N GLU A 113 -12.16 9.53 8.79
CA GLU A 113 -11.51 9.50 10.10
C GLU A 113 -10.14 10.20 10.07
N LEU A 114 -9.79 10.86 11.17
CA LEU A 114 -8.49 11.50 11.33
C LEU A 114 -7.46 10.46 11.79
N GLN A 115 -6.25 10.51 11.21
CA GLN A 115 -5.14 9.69 11.68
C GLN A 115 -4.70 10.14 13.08
N PHE A 116 -4.33 9.23 13.99
CA PHE A 116 -3.87 9.55 15.35
C PHE A 116 -4.90 10.21 16.27
N GLU A 117 -6.19 10.17 15.92
CA GLU A 117 -7.27 10.52 16.84
C GLU A 117 -7.44 9.35 17.83
N ASP A 118 -7.21 9.60 19.13
CA ASP A 118 -7.44 8.61 20.18
C ASP A 118 -8.91 8.71 20.63
N GLU A 119 -9.62 7.59 20.82
CA GLU A 119 -11.01 7.58 21.34
C GLU A 119 -11.14 8.25 22.73
N SER A 120 -10.02 8.44 23.44
CA SER A 120 -9.97 8.97 24.79
C SER A 120 -9.45 10.41 24.92
N SER A 121 -9.20 11.14 23.82
CA SER A 121 -8.86 12.58 23.94
C SER A 121 -10.12 13.43 24.12
N GLY A 122 -10.85 13.17 25.21
CA GLY A 122 -11.78 14.13 25.77
C GLY A 122 -10.97 15.36 26.20
N ASN A 123 -11.42 16.53 25.74
CA ASN A 123 -11.02 17.87 26.18
C ASN A 123 -9.65 17.94 26.85
N THR A 124 -8.59 18.18 26.06
CA THR A 124 -7.53 19.03 26.57
C THR A 124 -8.20 20.37 26.86
N SER A 125 -8.39 20.64 28.14
CA SER A 125 -9.00 21.84 28.68
C SER A 125 -8.41 23.06 27.99
N ALA A 126 -9.29 23.89 27.44
CA ALA A 126 -8.98 25.24 26.97
C ALA A 126 -8.76 26.20 28.16
N ASP A 127 -8.13 25.71 29.23
CA ASP A 127 -7.85 26.44 30.45
C ASP A 127 -6.33 26.69 30.47
N ASP A 128 -5.93 27.72 29.74
CA ASP A 128 -4.68 28.52 29.88
C ASP A 128 -4.33 29.32 28.59
N ALA A 129 -5.26 29.44 27.63
CA ALA A 129 -5.13 30.46 26.58
C ALA A 129 -5.68 31.80 27.11
N SER A 130 -5.05 32.37 28.14
CA SER A 130 -5.23 33.79 28.45
C SER A 130 -4.55 34.61 27.34
N ASP A 131 -5.36 35.38 26.61
CA ASP A 131 -5.01 36.36 25.57
C ASP A 131 -4.27 37.59 26.13
N ASP A 132 -3.61 37.47 27.28
CA ASP A 132 -2.95 38.56 27.99
C ASP A 132 -1.46 38.27 28.14
N GLY A 133 -0.73 38.60 27.07
CA GLY A 133 0.74 38.59 27.02
C GLY A 133 1.28 37.64 25.96
N GLU A 134 1.53 38.15 24.75
CA GLU A 134 2.36 37.48 23.75
C GLU A 134 3.81 37.38 24.26
N GLU A 135 4.08 36.57 25.28
CA GLU A 135 5.44 36.20 25.63
C GLU A 135 6.09 35.57 24.39
N ASN A 136 7.32 35.98 24.11
CA ASN A 136 8.11 35.49 22.99
C ASN A 136 8.55 34.05 23.27
N ILE A 137 7.62 33.10 23.20
CA ILE A 137 7.85 31.69 23.48
C ILE A 137 8.96 31.20 22.55
N GLU A 138 10.09 30.82 23.14
CA GLU A 138 11.20 30.22 22.42
C GLU A 138 10.90 28.77 22.05
N ILE A 139 11.55 28.31 20.98
CA ILE A 139 11.52 26.90 20.62
C ILE A 139 12.12 26.06 21.76
N ASP A 140 11.62 24.85 21.94
CA ASP A 140 12.21 23.94 22.91
C ASP A 140 13.72 23.75 22.64
N PRO A 141 14.61 23.98 23.63
CA PRO A 141 16.06 23.93 23.40
C PRO A 141 16.57 22.52 23.07
N THR A 142 15.78 21.47 23.36
CA THR A 142 16.12 20.08 23.00
C THR A 142 15.72 19.73 21.55
N PHE A 143 14.94 20.59 20.89
CA PHE A 143 14.48 20.34 19.53
C PHE A 143 15.58 20.63 18.51
N THR A 144 15.92 19.63 17.70
CA THR A 144 16.85 19.79 16.57
C THR A 144 16.22 20.61 15.44
N ASN A 145 16.25 21.93 15.57
CA ASN A 145 15.64 22.84 14.59
C ASN A 145 16.54 23.05 13.36
N THR A 146 16.38 22.19 12.36
CA THR A 146 17.18 22.18 11.12
C THR A 146 16.29 22.06 9.90
N LYS A 147 16.76 22.51 8.73
CA LYS A 147 16.07 22.25 7.45
C LYS A 147 16.18 20.80 6.98
N TYR A 148 17.10 20.01 7.56
CA TYR A 148 17.38 18.63 7.19
C TYR A 148 16.69 17.64 8.12
N GLU A 149 15.52 17.14 7.72
CA GLU A 149 14.79 16.05 8.38
C GLU A 149 15.64 14.81 8.67
N CYS A 150 16.63 14.49 7.83
CA CYS A 150 17.51 13.35 8.07
C CYS A 150 18.40 13.48 9.31
N LEU A 151 18.45 14.66 9.95
CA LEU A 151 19.13 14.91 11.21
C LEU A 151 18.16 14.91 12.41
N ARG A 152 16.85 14.70 12.18
CA ARG A 152 15.82 14.76 13.21
C ARG A 152 15.20 13.38 13.46
N PRO A 153 15.26 12.83 14.69
CA PRO A 153 14.53 11.62 15.02
C PRO A 153 13.02 11.89 14.94
N THR A 154 12.35 11.28 13.99
CA THR A 154 10.91 11.49 13.71
C THR A 154 10.15 10.17 13.89
N PRO A 155 9.34 10.00 14.96
CA PRO A 155 8.64 8.75 15.22
C PRO A 155 7.46 8.53 14.26
N TYR A 156 6.97 7.30 14.14
CA TYR A 156 5.75 7.02 13.36
C TYR A 156 4.53 7.71 13.97
N VAL A 157 4.21 7.38 15.22
CA VAL A 157 3.16 8.03 16.01
C VAL A 157 3.79 9.20 16.76
N PRO A 158 3.36 10.45 16.50
CA PRO A 158 3.88 11.59 17.23
C PRO A 158 3.39 11.57 18.68
N LYS A 159 4.25 11.98 19.61
CA LYS A 159 3.90 12.07 21.04
C LYS A 159 2.99 13.28 21.32
N TYR A 160 3.24 14.38 20.63
CA TYR A 160 2.55 15.67 20.77
C TYR A 160 1.94 16.11 19.43
N ASN A 161 1.10 17.13 19.46
CA ASN A 161 0.48 17.75 18.28
C ASN A 161 -0.33 16.78 17.40
N LYS A 162 -0.78 15.63 17.94
CA LYS A 162 -1.41 14.53 17.18
C LYS A 162 -2.53 15.06 16.28
N ARG A 163 -3.55 15.70 16.87
CA ARG A 163 -4.74 16.20 16.17
C ARG A 163 -4.42 17.28 15.13
N LEU A 164 -3.51 18.20 15.46
CA LEU A 164 -2.99 19.18 14.51
C LEU A 164 -2.37 18.49 13.30
N ILE A 165 -1.49 17.52 13.54
CA ILE A 165 -0.82 16.74 12.50
C ILE A 165 -1.85 15.98 11.64
N SER A 166 -2.91 15.43 12.25
CA SER A 166 -4.01 14.76 11.53
C SER A 166 -4.66 15.68 10.49
N PHE A 167 -4.99 16.91 10.88
CA PHE A 167 -5.56 17.89 9.96
C PHE A 167 -4.58 18.29 8.86
N LEU A 168 -3.32 18.50 9.21
CA LEU A 168 -2.29 18.84 8.23
C LEU A 168 -2.04 17.71 7.22
N LEU A 169 -2.18 16.44 7.63
CA LEU A 169 -2.09 15.28 6.73
C LEU A 169 -3.23 15.27 5.70
N ILE A 170 -4.46 15.64 6.09
CA ILE A 170 -5.59 15.78 5.15
C ILE A 170 -5.29 16.88 4.12
N LEU A 171 -4.80 18.03 4.59
CA LEU A 171 -4.45 19.15 3.70
C LEU A 171 -3.30 18.77 2.76
N GLU A 172 -2.28 18.09 3.26
CA GLU A 172 -1.17 17.57 2.45
C GLU A 172 -1.69 16.64 1.35
N ARG A 173 -2.56 15.70 1.72
CA ARG A 173 -3.20 14.75 0.80
C ARG A 173 -4.00 15.47 -0.28
N LYS A 174 -4.75 16.52 0.08
CA LYS A 174 -5.47 17.36 -0.89
C LYS A 174 -4.52 17.98 -1.91
N ARG A 175 -3.39 18.54 -1.45
CA ARG A 175 -2.37 19.13 -2.35
C ARG A 175 -1.73 18.09 -3.26
N GLN A 176 -1.49 16.87 -2.78
CA GLN A 176 -1.03 15.77 -3.63
C GLN A 176 -2.04 15.43 -4.73
N LEU A 177 -3.32 15.28 -4.37
CA LEU A 177 -4.38 14.93 -5.31
C LEU A 177 -4.65 16.04 -6.33
N ASP A 178 -4.41 17.30 -5.98
CA ASP A 178 -4.47 18.44 -6.91
C ASP A 178 -3.22 18.56 -7.79
N SER A 179 -2.22 17.67 -7.63
CA SER A 179 -0.91 17.76 -8.28
C SER A 179 -0.13 19.05 -7.94
N GLU A 180 -0.38 19.62 -6.76
CA GLU A 180 0.33 20.79 -6.22
C GLU A 180 1.61 20.36 -5.47
N ASP A 181 2.54 19.70 -6.18
CA ASP A 181 3.74 19.04 -5.62
C ASP A 181 4.55 19.93 -4.66
N LYS A 182 4.75 21.22 -5.02
CA LYS A 182 5.49 22.18 -4.18
C LYS A 182 4.77 22.47 -2.86
N ARG A 183 3.44 22.58 -2.89
CA ARG A 183 2.64 22.86 -1.69
C ARG A 183 2.55 21.64 -0.80
N SER A 184 2.28 20.46 -1.37
CA SER A 184 2.34 19.18 -0.63
C SER A 184 3.68 19.01 0.08
N LEU A 185 4.79 19.34 -0.60
CA LEU A 185 6.11 19.31 0.01
C LEU A 185 6.24 20.26 1.22
N SER A 186 5.73 21.50 1.14
CA SER A 186 5.73 22.42 2.28
C SER A 186 4.99 21.84 3.48
N TYR A 187 3.86 21.15 3.27
CA TYR A 187 3.18 20.42 4.35
C TYR A 187 4.03 19.30 4.91
N ARG A 188 4.72 18.51 4.08
CA ARG A 188 5.62 17.44 4.56
C ARG A 188 6.76 17.97 5.43
N HIS A 189 7.37 19.10 5.06
CA HIS A 189 8.39 19.75 5.90
C HIS A 189 7.84 20.12 7.28
N ALA A 190 6.66 20.78 7.31
CA ALA A 190 6.01 21.16 8.55
C ALA A 190 5.60 19.94 9.40
N ILE A 191 4.91 18.97 8.81
CA ILE A 191 4.46 17.74 9.49
C ILE A 191 5.66 16.98 10.07
N SER A 192 6.76 16.83 9.32
CA SER A 192 7.98 16.19 9.84
C SER A 192 8.50 16.90 11.10
N ALA A 193 8.56 18.24 11.07
CA ALA A 193 9.06 19.02 12.20
C ALA A 193 8.11 18.89 13.41
N LEU A 194 6.80 19.01 13.20
CA LEU A 194 5.77 18.90 14.23
C LEU A 194 5.72 17.52 14.87
N LYS A 195 5.93 16.45 14.08
CA LYS A 195 5.98 15.08 14.59
C LYS A 195 7.16 14.85 15.54
N ALA A 196 8.27 15.53 15.30
CA ALA A 196 9.48 15.45 16.12
C ALA A 196 9.51 16.50 17.25
N TYR A 197 8.53 17.40 17.32
CA TYR A 197 8.53 18.48 18.30
C TYR A 197 8.26 17.91 19.72
N PRO A 198 9.07 18.27 20.73
CA PRO A 198 9.11 17.58 22.02
C PRO A 198 8.01 17.97 23.00
N ARG A 199 7.05 18.82 22.57
CA ARG A 199 5.87 19.23 23.34
C ARG A 199 4.77 19.73 22.39
N ASP A 200 3.59 20.02 22.92
CA ASP A 200 2.56 20.72 22.15
C ASP A 200 2.99 22.15 21.86
N ILE A 201 2.69 22.62 20.64
CA ILE A 201 2.90 24.02 20.26
C ILE A 201 1.91 24.89 21.03
N LYS A 202 2.41 26.00 21.57
CA LYS A 202 1.64 26.92 22.40
C LYS A 202 1.17 28.17 21.64
N SER A 203 1.91 28.58 20.60
CA SER A 203 1.54 29.77 19.82
C SER A 203 1.95 29.67 18.35
N SER A 204 1.33 30.50 17.51
CA SER A 204 1.72 30.62 16.11
C SER A 204 3.10 31.26 15.94
N LYS A 205 3.49 32.19 16.82
CA LYS A 205 4.83 32.81 16.81
C LYS A 205 5.93 31.80 17.11
N GLU A 206 5.69 30.91 18.08
CA GLU A 206 6.57 29.77 18.34
C GLU A 206 6.68 28.89 17.10
N ALA A 207 5.55 28.57 16.47
CA ALA A 207 5.52 27.73 15.28
C ALA A 207 6.34 28.33 14.12
N GLU A 208 6.31 29.65 13.91
CA GLU A 208 7.10 30.32 12.86
C GLU A 208 8.61 30.21 13.05
N LYS A 209 9.08 30.02 14.29
CA LYS A 209 10.50 29.78 14.58
C LYS A 209 10.96 28.37 14.18
N ILE A 210 10.04 27.44 13.96
CA ILE A 210 10.33 26.06 13.55
C ILE A 210 10.66 26.02 12.05
N ILE A 211 11.87 25.62 11.70
CA ILE A 211 12.31 25.47 10.31
C ILE A 211 11.45 24.41 9.62
N GLY A 212 10.77 24.84 8.55
CA GLY A 212 9.79 24.03 7.82
C GLY A 212 8.35 24.52 7.98
N VAL A 213 8.08 25.37 8.98
CA VAL A 213 6.78 26.01 9.20
C VAL A 213 6.84 27.44 8.65
N GLY A 214 6.21 27.67 7.49
CA GLY A 214 6.08 29.02 6.92
C GLY A 214 4.86 29.78 7.45
N LYS A 215 4.76 31.08 7.15
CA LYS A 215 3.67 31.97 7.57
C LYS A 215 2.26 31.38 7.38
N LYS A 216 1.94 30.84 6.20
CA LYS A 216 0.64 30.21 5.93
C LYS A 216 0.36 28.98 6.79
N MET A 217 1.40 28.24 7.17
CA MET A 217 1.27 27.08 8.06
C MET A 217 1.06 27.55 9.50
N SER A 218 1.80 28.57 9.92
CA SER A 218 1.61 29.24 11.22
C SER A 218 0.19 29.77 11.39
N GLU A 219 -0.40 30.40 10.37
CA GLU A 219 -1.80 30.86 10.40
C GLU A 219 -2.79 29.70 10.62
N LYS A 220 -2.52 28.52 10.05
CA LYS A 220 -3.32 27.31 10.28
C LYS A 220 -3.14 26.76 11.69
N ILE A 221 -1.92 26.80 12.22
CA ILE A 221 -1.62 26.42 13.60
C ILE A 221 -2.33 27.38 14.56
N ARG A 222 -2.30 28.70 14.30
CA ARG A 222 -3.06 29.69 15.07
C ARG A 222 -4.54 29.35 15.15
N MET A 223 -5.16 29.07 14.00
CA MET A 223 -6.56 28.68 13.90
C MET A 223 -6.84 27.41 14.71
N PHE A 224 -5.97 26.41 14.61
CA PHE A 224 -6.08 25.18 15.40
C PHE A 224 -5.99 25.44 16.90
N LEU A 225 -5.04 26.28 17.34
CA LEU A 225 -4.88 26.60 18.76
C LEU A 225 -6.09 27.38 19.30
N SER A 226 -6.68 28.28 18.50
CA SER A 226 -7.82 29.09 18.94
C SER A 226 -9.16 28.33 18.90
N THR A 227 -9.31 27.36 17.99
CA THR A 227 -10.62 26.70 17.74
C THR A 227 -10.63 25.20 18.02
N GLY A 228 -9.48 24.58 18.23
CA GLY A 228 -9.30 23.13 18.28
C GLY A 228 -9.43 22.43 16.92
N THR A 229 -9.57 23.18 15.82
CA THR A 229 -9.79 22.62 14.48
C THR A 229 -9.15 23.46 13.36
N ILE A 230 -9.09 22.89 12.16
CA ILE A 230 -8.77 23.62 10.93
C ILE A 230 -9.97 23.43 9.99
N GLU A 231 -10.79 24.46 9.84
CA GLU A 231 -12.06 24.41 9.10
C GLU A 231 -11.90 23.82 7.68
N GLU A 232 -10.85 24.22 6.94
CA GLU A 232 -10.55 23.66 5.62
C GLU A 232 -10.39 22.14 5.65
N ALA A 233 -9.73 21.60 6.68
CA ALA A 233 -9.50 20.17 6.81
C ALA A 233 -10.77 19.42 7.23
N GLU A 234 -11.61 20.02 8.09
CA GLU A 234 -12.90 19.44 8.47
C GLU A 234 -13.87 19.35 7.29
N LEU A 235 -13.98 20.43 6.50
CA LEU A 235 -14.82 20.43 5.30
C LEU A 235 -14.35 19.37 4.30
N LEU A 236 -13.03 19.19 4.14
CA LEU A 236 -12.47 18.18 3.24
C LEU A 236 -12.81 16.74 3.63
N ARG A 237 -12.92 16.43 4.93
CA ARG A 237 -13.32 15.08 5.38
C ARG A 237 -14.68 14.67 4.85
N SER A 238 -15.56 15.63 4.58
CA SER A 238 -16.91 15.40 4.06
C SER A 238 -17.04 15.71 2.56
N ASP A 239 -16.00 16.28 1.93
CA ASP A 239 -16.05 16.68 0.53
C ASP A 239 -16.15 15.45 -0.40
N GLU A 240 -17.21 15.38 -1.21
CA GLU A 240 -17.45 14.26 -2.14
C GLU A 240 -16.29 14.13 -3.14
N ARG A 241 -15.81 15.27 -3.65
CA ARG A 241 -14.74 15.28 -4.65
C ARG A 241 -13.45 14.70 -4.11
N PHE A 242 -12.99 15.21 -2.96
CA PHE A 242 -11.78 14.77 -2.31
C PHE A 242 -11.81 13.27 -2.05
N ARG A 243 -12.89 12.77 -1.44
CA ARG A 243 -13.05 11.35 -1.11
C ARG A 243 -13.13 10.43 -2.34
N THR A 244 -13.87 10.82 -3.37
CA THR A 244 -13.92 10.05 -4.63
C THR A 244 -12.55 10.01 -5.32
N ILE A 245 -11.86 11.14 -5.44
CA ILE A 245 -10.51 11.18 -6.05
C ILE A 245 -9.52 10.39 -5.18
N SER A 246 -9.64 10.46 -3.85
CA SER A 246 -8.83 9.67 -2.92
C SER A 246 -9.02 8.17 -3.15
N LEU A 247 -10.27 7.69 -3.25
CA LEU A 247 -10.60 6.30 -3.60
C LEU A 247 -10.01 5.89 -4.94
N PHE A 248 -10.19 6.70 -5.99
CA PHE A 248 -9.63 6.41 -7.31
C PHE A 248 -8.10 6.32 -7.28
N ASN A 249 -7.45 7.18 -6.51
CA ASN A 249 -5.99 7.18 -6.38
C ASN A 249 -5.44 6.01 -5.53
N GLN A 250 -6.28 5.25 -4.82
CA GLN A 250 -5.85 4.01 -4.15
C GLN A 250 -5.69 2.84 -5.12
N VAL A 251 -6.27 2.90 -6.32
CA VAL A 251 -6.16 1.84 -7.32
C VAL A 251 -4.72 1.74 -7.83
N PHE A 252 -4.15 0.54 -7.79
CA PHE A 252 -2.82 0.30 -8.34
C PHE A 252 -2.73 0.73 -9.81
N GLY A 253 -1.71 1.53 -10.13
CA GLY A 253 -1.52 2.10 -11.47
C GLY A 253 -2.28 3.39 -11.76
N VAL A 254 -3.03 3.94 -10.79
CA VAL A 254 -3.81 5.18 -10.95
C VAL A 254 -3.20 6.32 -10.13
N GLY A 255 -2.52 7.24 -10.80
CA GLY A 255 -2.03 8.47 -10.18
C GLY A 255 -3.10 9.57 -10.05
N ALA A 256 -2.76 10.65 -9.35
CA ALA A 256 -3.65 11.80 -9.14
C ALA A 256 -4.23 12.39 -10.43
N VAL A 257 -3.43 12.41 -11.52
CA VAL A 257 -3.88 12.89 -12.84
C VAL A 257 -5.04 12.05 -13.37
N THR A 258 -4.88 10.73 -13.41
CA THR A 258 -5.93 9.81 -13.89
C THR A 258 -7.17 9.86 -12.99
N ALA A 259 -6.98 9.88 -11.66
CA ALA A 259 -8.09 10.01 -10.71
C ALA A 259 -8.91 11.30 -10.94
N ASN A 260 -8.25 12.43 -11.22
CA ASN A 260 -8.94 13.68 -11.56
C ASN A 260 -9.66 13.62 -12.92
N ILE A 261 -9.09 12.92 -13.90
CA ILE A 261 -9.75 12.70 -15.20
C ILE A 261 -11.06 11.93 -14.99
N TRP A 262 -11.04 10.83 -14.24
CA TRP A 262 -12.24 10.06 -13.93
C TRP A 262 -13.30 10.89 -13.20
N TRP A 263 -12.90 11.72 -12.24
CA TRP A 263 -13.83 12.65 -11.58
C TRP A 263 -14.48 13.63 -12.56
N LYS A 264 -13.69 14.23 -13.47
CA LYS A 264 -14.15 15.18 -14.50
C LYS A 264 -15.08 14.52 -15.53
N MET A 265 -14.89 13.24 -15.79
CA MET A 265 -15.78 12.42 -16.63
C MET A 265 -17.11 12.07 -15.94
N GLY A 266 -17.28 12.49 -14.68
CA GLY A 266 -18.52 12.32 -13.92
C GLY A 266 -18.56 11.04 -13.08
N TYR A 267 -17.49 10.24 -13.04
CA TYR A 267 -17.47 9.02 -12.25
C TYR A 267 -17.40 9.32 -10.76
N ARG A 268 -18.14 8.53 -9.99
CA ARG A 268 -18.22 8.59 -8.52
C ARG A 268 -17.88 7.26 -7.87
N THR A 269 -17.95 6.16 -8.61
CA THR A 269 -17.64 4.81 -8.12
C THR A 269 -16.62 4.12 -9.04
N LEU A 270 -15.92 3.12 -8.52
CA LEU A 270 -14.99 2.31 -9.31
C LEU A 270 -15.72 1.37 -10.28
N GLN A 271 -16.96 0.99 -9.97
CA GLN A 271 -17.81 0.22 -10.87
C GLN A 271 -18.13 1.01 -12.14
N GLU A 272 -18.46 2.30 -12.03
CA GLU A 272 -18.67 3.16 -13.20
C GLU A 272 -17.42 3.24 -14.09
N VAL A 273 -16.24 3.28 -13.47
CA VAL A 273 -14.96 3.27 -14.20
C VAL A 273 -14.76 1.93 -14.93
N LEU A 274 -15.03 0.79 -14.27
CA LEU A 274 -14.92 -0.54 -14.88
C LEU A 274 -15.83 -0.72 -16.10
N ASP A 275 -17.02 -0.14 -16.05
CA ASP A 275 -18.07 -0.30 -17.04
C ASP A 275 -17.90 0.64 -18.24
N LYS A 276 -17.41 1.87 -18.01
CA LYS A 276 -17.42 2.94 -19.01
C LYS A 276 -16.05 3.23 -19.63
N GLU A 277 -14.95 2.92 -18.93
CA GLU A 277 -13.60 3.27 -19.39
C GLU A 277 -12.86 2.11 -20.06
N LYS A 278 -12.00 2.47 -21.03
CA LYS A 278 -11.04 1.54 -21.64
C LYS A 278 -9.78 1.49 -20.78
N LEU A 279 -9.80 0.59 -19.79
CA LEU A 279 -8.70 0.41 -18.84
C LEU A 279 -7.57 -0.47 -19.40
N SER A 280 -6.32 -0.18 -18.99
CA SER A 280 -5.23 -1.14 -19.16
C SER A 280 -5.49 -2.39 -18.31
N PRO A 281 -4.96 -3.57 -18.69
CA PRO A 281 -5.15 -4.80 -17.91
C PRO A 281 -4.73 -4.65 -16.45
N VAL A 282 -3.62 -3.96 -16.19
CA VAL A 282 -3.10 -3.73 -14.83
C VAL A 282 -4.02 -2.82 -14.01
N VAL A 283 -4.60 -1.75 -14.60
CA VAL A 283 -5.52 -0.87 -13.87
C VAL A 283 -6.83 -1.59 -13.59
N ARG A 284 -7.37 -2.36 -14.56
CA ARG A 284 -8.57 -3.18 -14.34
C ARG A 284 -8.36 -4.17 -13.20
N LEU A 285 -7.21 -4.87 -13.20
CA LEU A 285 -6.84 -5.78 -12.12
C LEU A 285 -6.67 -5.04 -10.78
N GLY A 286 -6.03 -3.86 -10.78
CA GLY A 286 -5.89 -3.02 -9.59
C GLY A 286 -7.23 -2.64 -8.97
N ILE A 287 -8.26 -2.36 -9.78
CA ILE A 287 -9.62 -2.11 -9.27
C ILE A 287 -10.20 -3.39 -8.66
N MET A 288 -10.03 -4.53 -9.33
CA MET A 288 -10.57 -5.81 -8.85
C MET A 288 -9.92 -6.29 -7.54
N LEU A 289 -8.64 -5.98 -7.32
CA LEU A 289 -7.90 -6.34 -6.11
C LEU A 289 -7.97 -5.28 -5.01
N LEU A 290 -8.48 -4.08 -5.29
CA LEU A 290 -8.59 -3.03 -4.28
C LEU A 290 -9.34 -3.45 -3.01
N PRO A 291 -10.46 -4.22 -3.06
CA PRO A 291 -11.09 -4.72 -1.84
C PRO A 291 -10.15 -5.47 -0.89
N ASP A 292 -9.20 -6.23 -1.44
CA ASP A 292 -8.20 -6.95 -0.66
C ASP A 292 -7.07 -6.00 -0.23
N PHE A 293 -6.59 -5.14 -1.13
CA PHE A 293 -5.51 -4.18 -0.84
C PHE A 293 -5.90 -3.08 0.16
N SER A 294 -7.18 -2.74 0.26
CA SER A 294 -7.69 -1.80 1.26
C SER A 294 -7.69 -2.37 2.67
N GLN A 295 -7.57 -3.70 2.83
CA GLN A 295 -7.41 -4.32 4.14
C GLN A 295 -5.94 -4.25 4.55
N LEU A 296 -5.62 -3.39 5.52
CA LEU A 296 -4.25 -3.17 5.98
C LEU A 296 -3.71 -4.41 6.71
N MET A 297 -2.43 -4.68 6.53
CA MET A 297 -1.69 -5.75 7.19
C MET A 297 -1.19 -5.31 8.57
N SER A 298 -1.40 -6.16 9.57
CA SER A 298 -0.73 -6.09 10.86
C SER A 298 0.76 -6.45 10.75
N PRO A 299 1.60 -6.19 11.76
CA PRO A 299 2.98 -6.66 11.79
C PRO A 299 3.07 -8.19 11.69
N GLU A 300 2.11 -8.91 12.28
CA GLU A 300 2.03 -10.37 12.26
C GLU A 300 1.72 -10.89 10.85
N ASP A 301 0.81 -10.24 10.11
CA ASP A 301 0.54 -10.55 8.70
C ASP A 301 1.82 -10.39 7.85
N VAL A 302 2.54 -9.29 8.03
CA VAL A 302 3.81 -9.03 7.31
C VAL A 302 4.84 -10.10 7.59
N LYS A 303 5.07 -10.44 8.87
CA LYS A 303 6.01 -11.50 9.28
C LYS A 303 5.63 -12.84 8.66
N GLN A 304 4.34 -13.18 8.67
CA GLN A 304 3.85 -14.42 8.10
C GLN A 304 4.14 -14.50 6.59
N ILE A 305 3.82 -13.46 5.83
CA ILE A 305 4.03 -13.44 4.37
C ILE A 305 5.53 -13.48 4.04
N ALA A 306 6.36 -12.71 4.76
CA ALA A 306 7.80 -12.72 4.60
C ALA A 306 8.40 -14.12 4.89
N ASN A 307 7.90 -14.82 5.91
CA ASN A 307 8.34 -16.18 6.23
C ASN A 307 7.89 -17.21 5.19
N ILE A 308 6.66 -17.10 4.69
CA ILE A 308 6.17 -17.94 3.59
C ILE A 308 7.09 -17.78 2.38
N ILE A 309 7.35 -16.55 1.97
CA ILE A 309 8.22 -16.26 0.83
C ILE A 309 9.62 -16.82 1.09
N ARG A 310 10.20 -16.60 2.28
CA ARG A 310 11.51 -17.15 2.65
C ARG A 310 11.58 -18.66 2.50
N ASN A 311 10.59 -19.39 3.03
CA ASN A 311 10.57 -20.84 2.96
C ASN A 311 10.49 -21.34 1.51
N GLN A 312 9.74 -20.66 0.63
CA GLN A 312 9.70 -21.03 -0.79
C GLN A 312 11.02 -20.74 -1.50
N LEU A 313 11.68 -19.64 -1.16
CA LEU A 313 12.91 -19.21 -1.84
C LEU A 313 14.15 -19.98 -1.40
N GLN A 314 14.10 -20.79 -0.32
CA GLN A 314 15.15 -21.74 0.05
C GLN A 314 15.44 -22.76 -1.06
N ALA A 315 14.46 -23.06 -1.92
CA ALA A 315 14.66 -23.92 -3.10
C ALA A 315 15.61 -23.30 -4.15
N ILE A 316 15.85 -21.98 -4.10
CA ILE A 316 16.78 -21.27 -4.98
C ILE A 316 18.17 -21.19 -4.34
N ASP A 317 18.21 -20.79 -3.07
CA ASP A 317 19.41 -20.67 -2.27
C ASP A 317 19.02 -20.81 -0.79
N ASN A 318 19.62 -21.76 -0.08
CA ASN A 318 19.35 -21.98 1.34
C ASN A 318 19.70 -20.76 2.20
N ASP A 319 20.67 -19.96 1.75
CA ASP A 319 21.14 -18.75 2.42
C ASP A 319 20.60 -17.47 1.76
N ILE A 320 19.45 -17.57 1.07
CA ILE A 320 18.81 -16.42 0.44
C ILE A 320 18.47 -15.34 1.48
N ILE A 321 18.90 -14.13 1.19
CA ILE A 321 18.71 -12.98 2.07
C ILE A 321 17.37 -12.34 1.71
N ILE A 322 16.48 -12.21 2.70
CA ILE A 322 15.18 -11.55 2.55
C ILE A 322 14.98 -10.58 3.70
N ILE A 323 14.83 -9.30 3.36
CA ILE A 323 14.74 -8.20 4.33
C ILE A 323 13.47 -7.39 4.05
N PRO A 324 12.47 -7.44 4.95
CA PRO A 324 11.36 -6.50 4.94
C PRO A 324 11.84 -5.08 5.19
N VAL A 325 11.46 -4.15 4.31
CA VAL A 325 11.81 -2.73 4.37
C VAL A 325 10.54 -1.86 4.41
N GLY A 326 10.58 -0.64 3.88
CA GLY A 326 9.39 0.19 3.74
C GLY A 326 8.75 0.61 5.06
N GLY A 327 7.42 0.80 5.03
CA GLY A 327 6.64 1.24 6.19
C GLY A 327 6.75 0.31 7.39
N TYR A 328 6.78 -1.00 7.15
CA TYR A 328 6.90 -2.02 8.18
C TYR A 328 8.19 -1.86 8.99
N ARG A 329 9.34 -1.75 8.30
CA ARG A 329 10.64 -1.57 8.96
C ARG A 329 10.73 -0.27 9.76
N ARG A 330 9.94 0.75 9.42
CA ARG A 330 9.84 2.01 10.19
C ARG A 330 8.83 1.95 11.35
N GLY A 331 8.33 0.77 11.70
CA GLY A 331 7.45 0.57 12.85
C GLY A 331 5.97 0.88 12.59
N LYS A 332 5.51 0.91 11.33
CA LYS A 332 4.06 1.04 11.06
C LYS A 332 3.31 -0.21 11.51
N THR A 333 2.25 0.01 12.30
CA THR A 333 1.37 -1.06 12.80
C THR A 333 0.29 -1.48 11.79
N LYS A 334 0.02 -0.65 10.78
CA LYS A 334 -0.89 -0.95 9.68
C LYS A 334 -0.18 -0.66 8.34
N ASN A 335 -0.02 -1.68 7.51
CA ASN A 335 0.76 -1.65 6.27
C ASN A 335 -0.15 -1.92 5.05
N GLY A 336 -0.06 -1.10 4.00
CA GLY A 336 -0.82 -1.34 2.76
C GLY A 336 -0.12 -2.33 1.81
N ASP A 337 1.20 -2.36 1.87
CA ASP A 337 2.10 -3.15 1.05
C ASP A 337 3.24 -3.75 1.90
N LEU A 338 3.93 -4.73 1.32
CA LEU A 338 5.14 -5.33 1.88
C LEU A 338 6.27 -5.23 0.85
N ASP A 339 7.27 -4.42 1.16
CA ASP A 339 8.51 -4.31 0.39
C ASP A 339 9.55 -5.32 0.90
N LEU A 340 10.05 -6.18 0.01
CA LEU A 340 11.09 -7.18 0.31
C LEU A 340 12.32 -6.98 -0.56
N LEU A 341 13.45 -6.69 0.08
CA LEU A 341 14.75 -6.81 -0.58
C LEU A 341 15.17 -8.28 -0.55
N ILE A 342 15.60 -8.78 -1.71
CA ILE A 342 16.04 -10.16 -1.93
C ILE A 342 17.45 -10.13 -2.49
N SER A 343 18.36 -10.91 -1.90
CA SER A 343 19.75 -11.01 -2.33
C SER A 343 20.28 -12.42 -2.12
N SER A 344 21.35 -12.77 -2.83
CA SER A 344 22.00 -14.08 -2.72
C SER A 344 23.50 -13.93 -2.95
N HIS A 345 24.30 -14.63 -2.14
CA HIS A 345 25.74 -14.74 -2.32
C HIS A 345 26.12 -15.85 -3.31
N HIS A 346 25.25 -16.84 -3.51
CA HIS A 346 25.51 -18.04 -4.31
C HIS A 346 24.91 -17.97 -5.71
N VAL A 347 23.81 -17.24 -5.87
CA VAL A 347 23.07 -17.13 -7.13
C VAL A 347 23.36 -15.79 -7.79
N PRO A 348 23.78 -15.78 -9.08
CA PRO A 348 23.98 -14.54 -9.82
C PRO A 348 22.73 -13.67 -9.81
N ILE A 349 22.92 -12.35 -9.69
CA ILE A 349 21.82 -11.40 -9.63
C ILE A 349 20.98 -11.41 -10.92
N ASN A 350 21.63 -11.57 -12.07
CA ASN A 350 20.96 -11.61 -13.37
C ASN A 350 20.05 -12.84 -13.44
N GLY A 351 18.76 -12.60 -13.63
CA GLY A 351 17.73 -13.66 -13.69
C GLY A 351 17.30 -14.20 -12.32
N LEU A 352 17.82 -13.66 -11.21
CA LEU A 352 17.35 -14.04 -9.87
C LEU A 352 15.88 -13.64 -9.67
N LEU A 353 15.46 -12.46 -10.15
CA LEU A 353 14.05 -12.06 -10.05
C LEU A 353 13.13 -13.05 -10.78
N ASP A 354 13.50 -13.50 -11.97
CA ASP A 354 12.72 -14.47 -12.73
C ASP A 354 12.57 -15.78 -11.97
N LYS A 355 13.66 -16.29 -11.38
CA LYS A 355 13.62 -17.50 -10.54
C LYS A 355 12.71 -17.32 -9.33
N VAL A 356 12.86 -16.20 -8.60
CA VAL A 356 12.04 -15.86 -7.43
C VAL A 356 10.56 -15.84 -7.79
N VAL A 357 10.19 -15.09 -8.83
CA VAL A 357 8.80 -14.97 -9.26
C VAL A 357 8.25 -16.31 -9.73
N ASN A 358 9.02 -17.08 -10.50
CA ASN A 358 8.59 -18.39 -11.00
C ASN A 358 8.31 -19.38 -9.86
N VAL A 359 9.21 -19.46 -8.86
CA VAL A 359 9.00 -20.32 -7.68
C VAL A 359 7.72 -19.94 -6.94
N LEU A 360 7.49 -18.64 -6.70
CA LEU A 360 6.31 -18.17 -5.98
C LEU A 360 5.01 -18.34 -6.78
N VAL A 361 5.05 -18.26 -8.11
CA VAL A 361 3.91 -18.56 -9.00
C VAL A 361 3.62 -20.07 -9.01
N GLN A 362 4.64 -20.91 -9.19
CA GLN A 362 4.49 -22.38 -9.20
C GLN A 362 3.99 -22.92 -7.86
N SER A 363 4.44 -22.30 -6.76
CA SER A 363 3.98 -22.61 -5.41
C SER A 363 2.58 -22.04 -5.10
N GLY A 364 1.98 -21.33 -6.06
CA GLY A 364 0.62 -20.83 -5.97
C GLY A 364 0.42 -19.58 -5.11
N TYR A 365 1.50 -18.93 -4.63
CA TYR A 365 1.43 -17.75 -3.78
C TYR A 365 1.24 -16.46 -4.58
N ILE A 366 1.99 -16.25 -5.67
CA ILE A 366 1.73 -15.13 -6.58
C ILE A 366 0.57 -15.52 -7.50
N LYS A 367 -0.60 -14.91 -7.30
CA LYS A 367 -1.76 -15.08 -8.18
C LYS A 367 -1.78 -14.09 -9.32
N HIS A 368 -1.25 -12.89 -9.09
CA HIS A 368 -1.20 -11.86 -10.12
C HIS A 368 0.13 -11.11 -10.10
N LYS A 369 0.73 -10.93 -11.28
CA LYS A 369 1.83 -9.99 -11.50
C LYS A 369 1.22 -8.65 -11.91
N LEU A 370 1.41 -7.61 -11.10
CA LEU A 370 0.95 -6.26 -11.41
C LEU A 370 1.93 -5.59 -12.37
N TRP A 371 3.23 -5.75 -12.10
CA TRP A 371 4.32 -5.27 -12.95
C TRP A 371 5.60 -6.04 -12.67
N LYS A 372 6.48 -6.14 -13.67
CA LYS A 372 7.79 -6.79 -13.55
C LYS A 372 8.79 -6.10 -14.48
N SER A 373 9.97 -5.77 -13.94
CA SER A 373 11.00 -5.03 -14.68
C SER A 373 11.56 -5.81 -15.88
N THR A 374 11.70 -7.14 -15.74
CA THR A 374 12.30 -8.01 -16.76
C THR A 374 11.31 -8.44 -17.86
N ASP A 375 10.00 -8.25 -17.68
CA ASP A 375 9.00 -8.58 -18.72
C ASP A 375 9.04 -7.55 -19.89
N ASN A 376 9.68 -6.40 -19.68
CA ASN A 376 9.77 -5.31 -20.66
C ASN A 376 11.15 -5.24 -21.34
N ASN A 377 11.49 -6.24 -22.18
CA ASN A 377 12.70 -6.25 -23.01
C ASN A 377 12.76 -5.13 -24.07
N ASN A 378 11.71 -4.31 -24.21
CA ASN A 378 11.76 -3.09 -25.01
C ASN A 378 12.19 -1.91 -24.15
N SER A 379 13.49 -1.62 -24.19
CA SER A 379 14.23 -0.49 -23.58
C SER A 379 13.62 0.91 -23.77
N LYS A 380 12.55 1.06 -24.56
CA LYS A 380 11.78 2.32 -24.72
C LYS A 380 10.59 2.47 -23.75
N GLN A 381 10.11 1.41 -23.10
CA GLN A 381 8.93 1.47 -22.20
C GLN A 381 9.24 1.64 -20.70
N GLN A 382 10.47 1.40 -20.24
CA GLN A 382 10.87 1.73 -18.86
C GLN A 382 10.57 3.20 -18.51
N LYS A 383 10.59 4.11 -19.52
CA LYS A 383 10.28 5.54 -19.34
C LYS A 383 8.80 5.89 -19.16
N LYS A 384 7.84 4.99 -19.42
CA LYS A 384 6.41 5.36 -19.44
C LYS A 384 5.62 5.03 -18.16
N LEU A 385 6.09 4.11 -17.32
CA LEU A 385 5.39 3.77 -16.07
C LEU A 385 5.85 4.62 -14.86
N HIS A 386 6.90 5.41 -15.02
CA HIS A 386 7.33 6.40 -14.03
C HIS A 386 7.04 7.82 -14.52
N GLY A 387 5.77 8.23 -14.39
CA GLY A 387 5.34 9.62 -14.34
C GLY A 387 5.60 10.45 -15.59
N THR A 388 4.53 10.81 -16.29
CA THR A 388 4.49 11.98 -17.15
C THR A 388 4.98 13.23 -16.39
N SER A 389 5.81 14.02 -17.11
CA SER A 389 6.30 15.37 -16.80
C SER A 389 7.57 15.49 -15.93
N GLY A 390 8.65 15.93 -16.60
CA GLY A 390 9.79 16.68 -16.03
C GLY A 390 10.79 15.89 -15.19
N SER A 391 11.91 15.47 -15.79
CA SER A 391 13.20 15.11 -15.14
C SER A 391 13.13 14.52 -13.72
N ARG A 392 12.25 13.56 -13.44
CA ARG A 392 12.26 12.85 -12.15
C ARG A 392 13.43 11.87 -12.18
N GLN A 393 14.42 12.09 -11.32
CA GLN A 393 15.47 11.12 -11.04
C GLN A 393 14.81 9.76 -10.77
N ILE A 394 15.22 8.74 -11.54
CA ILE A 394 14.86 7.35 -11.27
C ILE A 394 15.33 7.04 -9.84
N PHE A 395 14.43 6.53 -9.00
CA PHE A 395 14.71 6.22 -7.59
C PHE A 395 15.84 5.19 -7.49
N ASP A 396 15.70 4.08 -8.23
CA ASP A 396 16.74 3.09 -8.50
C ASP A 396 16.36 2.24 -9.74
N ASP A 397 17.30 1.46 -10.26
CA ASP A 397 17.14 0.57 -11.41
C ASP A 397 17.30 -0.92 -11.07
N PHE A 398 17.14 -1.31 -9.79
CA PHE A 398 17.09 -2.72 -9.39
C PHE A 398 15.99 -3.49 -10.13
N GLU A 399 16.17 -4.80 -10.31
CA GLU A 399 15.11 -5.67 -10.83
C GLU A 399 13.99 -5.79 -9.78
N LYS A 400 12.73 -5.58 -10.19
CA LYS A 400 11.58 -5.65 -9.28
C LYS A 400 10.36 -6.30 -9.89
N CYS A 401 9.55 -6.91 -9.04
CA CYS A 401 8.21 -7.36 -9.38
C CYS A 401 7.21 -6.85 -8.33
N PHE A 402 6.21 -6.11 -8.79
CA PHE A 402 5.04 -5.74 -7.99
C PHE A 402 3.98 -6.80 -8.24
N CYS A 403 3.51 -7.44 -7.17
CA CYS A 403 2.63 -8.59 -7.29
C CYS A 403 1.57 -8.65 -6.19
N ALA A 404 0.56 -9.47 -6.44
CA ALA A 404 -0.47 -9.82 -5.48
C ALA A 404 -0.17 -11.23 -4.96
N VAL A 405 0.22 -11.32 -3.69
CA VAL A 405 0.51 -12.57 -2.99
C VAL A 405 -0.73 -12.98 -2.19
N LEU A 406 -1.22 -14.19 -2.41
CA LEU A 406 -2.30 -14.77 -1.61
C LEU A 406 -1.78 -15.13 -0.23
N GLN A 407 -2.31 -14.49 0.81
CA GLN A 407 -2.05 -14.86 2.21
C GLN A 407 -2.93 -16.08 2.57
N PRO A 408 -2.36 -17.27 2.81
CA PRO A 408 -3.17 -18.49 2.97
C PRO A 408 -4.10 -18.47 4.18
N SER A 409 -3.69 -17.84 5.29
CA SER A 409 -4.47 -17.82 6.53
C SER A 409 -5.74 -16.98 6.44
N THR A 410 -5.80 -16.03 5.51
CA THR A 410 -6.92 -15.09 5.37
C THR A 410 -7.63 -15.21 4.03
N GLY A 411 -6.97 -15.77 3.01
CA GLY A 411 -7.46 -15.78 1.64
C GLY A 411 -7.39 -14.41 0.94
N ILE A 412 -6.73 -13.42 1.56
CA ILE A 412 -6.63 -12.05 1.05
C ILE A 412 -5.39 -11.92 0.14
N HIS A 413 -5.54 -11.22 -0.97
CA HIS A 413 -4.40 -10.80 -1.80
C HIS A 413 -3.70 -9.59 -1.17
N ARG A 414 -2.40 -9.74 -0.90
CA ARG A 414 -1.56 -8.68 -0.34
C ARG A 414 -0.64 -8.13 -1.41
N GLN A 415 -0.51 -6.81 -1.46
CA GLN A 415 0.46 -6.17 -2.34
C GLN A 415 1.87 -6.44 -1.79
N VAL A 416 2.72 -7.05 -2.61
CA VAL A 416 4.11 -7.35 -2.26
C VAL A 416 5.02 -6.88 -3.39
N ASP A 417 6.02 -6.08 -3.01
CA ASP A 417 7.06 -5.59 -3.90
C ASP A 417 8.31 -6.42 -3.64
N LEU A 418 8.75 -7.16 -4.65
CA LEU A 418 9.95 -8.00 -4.62
C LEU A 418 11.06 -7.25 -5.34
N ILE A 419 12.15 -6.92 -4.64
CA ILE A 419 13.26 -6.14 -5.17
C ILE A 419 14.55 -6.96 -5.05
N VAL A 420 15.16 -7.26 -6.18
CA VAL A 420 16.40 -8.06 -6.22
C VAL A 420 17.60 -7.14 -6.24
N VAL A 421 18.50 -7.32 -5.26
CA VAL A 421 19.62 -6.41 -4.98
C VAL A 421 20.95 -7.18 -4.94
N PRO A 422 22.02 -6.70 -5.60
CA PRO A 422 23.35 -7.26 -5.44
C PRO A 422 23.82 -7.21 -3.97
N PRO A 423 24.45 -8.25 -3.41
CA PRO A 423 24.84 -8.24 -1.99
C PRO A 423 25.72 -7.05 -1.58
N LYS A 424 26.56 -6.57 -2.51
CA LYS A 424 27.45 -5.41 -2.30
C LYS A 424 26.71 -4.07 -2.19
N GLU A 425 25.47 -3.99 -2.64
CA GLU A 425 24.65 -2.77 -2.63
C GLU A 425 23.53 -2.84 -1.60
N LEU A 426 23.39 -3.98 -0.92
CA LEU A 426 22.34 -4.26 0.05
C LEU A 426 22.24 -3.19 1.17
N PRO A 427 23.33 -2.69 1.79
CA PRO A 427 23.21 -1.65 2.82
C PRO A 427 22.54 -0.36 2.33
N MET A 428 22.88 0.06 1.11
CA MET A 428 22.30 1.27 0.51
C MET A 428 20.88 1.04 0.01
N ALA A 429 20.57 -0.18 -0.46
CA ALA A 429 19.21 -0.54 -0.84
C ALA A 429 18.31 -0.60 0.40
N ILE A 430 18.78 -1.16 1.52
CA ILE A 430 18.07 -1.13 2.80
C ILE A 430 17.78 0.31 3.20
N LEU A 431 18.77 1.20 3.18
CA LEU A 431 18.58 2.61 3.51
C LEU A 431 17.50 3.26 2.63
N GLY A 432 17.67 3.16 1.31
CA GLY A 432 16.76 3.76 0.32
C GLY A 432 15.32 3.24 0.43
N TRP A 433 15.15 1.93 0.47
CA TRP A 433 13.83 1.28 0.53
C TRP A 433 13.21 1.30 1.92
N THR A 434 13.99 1.56 2.98
CA THR A 434 13.43 1.82 4.32
C THR A 434 12.69 3.14 4.35
N GLY A 435 13.15 4.18 3.66
CA GLY A 435 12.49 5.50 3.66
C GLY A 435 12.53 6.21 5.02
N SER A 436 11.61 7.15 5.32
CA SER A 436 10.48 7.61 4.50
C SER A 436 10.92 8.34 3.23
N ARG A 437 9.98 8.61 2.30
CA ARG A 437 10.25 9.42 1.11
C ARG A 437 10.84 10.79 1.45
N GLN A 438 10.38 11.42 2.53
CA GLN A 438 10.88 12.74 2.96
C GLN A 438 12.25 12.62 3.62
N PHE A 439 12.47 11.58 4.45
CA PHE A 439 13.79 11.29 5.02
C PHE A 439 14.85 11.12 3.93
N GLU A 440 14.57 10.27 2.94
CA GLU A 440 15.44 9.99 1.81
C GLU A 440 15.73 11.22 0.94
N ARG A 441 14.70 12.05 0.72
CA ARG A 441 14.86 13.33 0.03
C ARG A 441 15.83 14.23 0.81
N SER A 442 15.60 14.36 2.12
CA SER A 442 16.41 15.20 3.01
C SER A 442 17.86 14.73 3.06
N LEU A 443 18.07 13.41 3.16
CA LEU A 443 19.40 12.78 3.18
C LEU A 443 20.20 13.10 1.92
N ARG A 444 19.56 12.95 0.74
CA ARG A 444 20.19 13.30 -0.54
C ARG A 444 20.48 14.79 -0.66
N GLU A 445 19.59 15.64 -0.16
CA GLU A 445 19.77 17.08 -0.17
C GLU A 445 20.92 17.51 0.76
N TYR A 446 20.98 16.96 1.97
CA TYR A 446 22.06 17.16 2.93
C TYR A 446 23.40 16.70 2.36
N ALA A 447 23.49 15.47 1.88
CA ALA A 447 24.72 14.92 1.30
C ALA A 447 25.25 15.82 0.17
N LYS A 448 24.36 16.27 -0.71
CA LYS A 448 24.74 17.12 -1.84
C LYS A 448 25.19 18.51 -1.41
N LYS A 449 24.47 19.13 -0.48
CA LYS A 449 24.67 20.54 -0.11
C LYS A 449 25.76 20.74 0.94
N GLU A 450 25.85 19.84 1.90
CA GLU A 450 26.69 19.98 3.09
C GLU A 450 27.92 19.06 3.05
N LYS A 451 27.95 18.05 2.16
CA LYS A 451 29.04 17.06 2.08
C LYS A 451 29.64 16.90 0.69
N SER A 452 29.15 17.60 -0.34
CA SER A 452 29.57 17.39 -1.73
C SER A 452 29.48 15.92 -2.19
N MET A 453 28.50 15.19 -1.65
CA MET A 453 28.26 13.78 -1.91
C MET A 453 26.91 13.56 -2.60
N THR A 454 26.84 12.55 -3.47
CA THR A 454 25.59 12.09 -4.07
C THR A 454 25.23 10.72 -3.53
N VAL A 455 24.07 10.61 -2.90
CA VAL A 455 23.53 9.37 -2.35
C VAL A 455 22.39 8.84 -3.22
N ASN A 456 22.36 7.54 -3.46
CA ASN A 456 21.22 6.82 -4.05
C ASN A 456 21.11 5.42 -3.43
N SER A 457 20.10 4.64 -3.84
CA SER A 457 19.85 3.30 -3.31
C SER A 457 20.95 2.26 -3.62
N HIS A 458 21.96 2.61 -4.43
CA HIS A 458 23.06 1.72 -4.80
C HIS A 458 24.36 2.06 -4.07
N SER A 459 24.62 3.36 -3.81
CA SER A 459 25.91 3.83 -3.30
C SER A 459 25.93 5.30 -2.90
N ILE A 460 27.00 5.67 -2.20
CA ILE A 460 27.43 7.05 -1.99
C ILE A 460 28.55 7.35 -2.97
N HIS A 461 28.50 8.53 -3.61
CA HIS A 461 29.58 9.06 -4.41
C HIS A 461 30.09 10.36 -3.78
N HIS A 462 31.40 10.57 -3.82
CA HIS A 462 32.01 11.82 -3.36
C HIS A 462 32.73 12.48 -4.54
N ASP A 463 32.44 13.76 -4.76
CA ASP A 463 33.03 14.55 -5.83
C ASP A 463 34.28 15.26 -5.28
N ILE A 464 35.46 14.74 -5.60
CA ILE A 464 36.75 15.31 -5.17
C ILE A 464 37.48 15.79 -6.42
N ASN A 465 37.81 17.08 -6.49
CA ASN A 465 38.57 17.68 -7.60
C ASN A 465 37.98 17.36 -8.99
N GLY A 466 36.64 17.29 -9.11
CA GLY A 466 35.95 16.95 -10.35
C GLY A 466 35.88 15.45 -10.69
N LEU A 467 36.49 14.58 -9.87
CA LEU A 467 36.39 13.12 -9.99
C LEU A 467 35.32 12.57 -9.04
N ARG A 468 34.38 11.81 -9.61
CA ARG A 468 33.31 11.16 -8.86
C ARG A 468 33.72 9.77 -8.40
N LYS A 469 34.01 9.60 -7.11
CA LYS A 469 34.44 8.32 -6.52
C LYS A 469 33.27 7.60 -5.84
N LYS A 470 32.99 6.34 -6.22
CA LYS A 470 32.04 5.46 -5.52
C LYS A 470 32.65 5.00 -4.19
N ILE A 471 31.90 5.15 -3.10
CA ILE A 471 32.26 4.67 -1.77
C ILE A 471 31.55 3.33 -1.53
N VAL A 472 32.28 2.32 -1.08
CA VAL A 472 31.72 1.04 -0.67
C VAL A 472 31.15 1.18 0.74
N VAL A 473 29.91 0.75 0.92
CA VAL A 473 29.17 0.83 2.19
C VAL A 473 28.82 -0.58 2.63
N LYS A 474 29.09 -0.92 3.89
CA LYS A 474 28.93 -2.25 4.49
C LYS A 474 27.73 -2.33 5.42
N SER A 475 27.27 -1.21 5.98
CA SER A 475 26.05 -1.14 6.79
C SER A 475 25.39 0.24 6.70
N GLU A 476 24.15 0.36 7.19
CA GLU A 476 23.50 1.67 7.28
C GLU A 476 24.27 2.60 8.23
N GLU A 477 24.75 2.10 9.36
CA GLU A 477 25.56 2.86 10.32
C GLU A 477 26.82 3.44 9.67
N GLU A 478 27.50 2.68 8.80
CA GLU A 478 28.63 3.18 8.03
C GLU A 478 28.20 4.26 7.03
N ALA A 479 27.04 4.12 6.37
CA ALA A 479 26.50 5.15 5.48
C ALA A 479 26.31 6.49 6.22
N PHE A 480 25.72 6.45 7.42
CA PHE A 480 25.52 7.65 8.26
C PHE A 480 26.86 8.22 8.74
N SER A 481 27.83 7.36 9.10
CA SER A 481 29.19 7.77 9.47
C SER A 481 29.92 8.47 8.32
N ILE A 482 29.85 7.94 7.09
CA ILE A 482 30.43 8.55 5.87
C ILE A 482 29.82 9.93 5.62
N LEU A 483 28.51 10.07 5.82
CA LEU A 483 27.80 11.33 5.68
C LEU A 483 28.06 12.29 6.86
N GLY A 484 28.67 11.82 7.95
CA GLY A 484 28.95 12.59 9.15
C GLY A 484 27.68 13.07 9.85
N ILE A 485 26.68 12.19 9.96
CA ILE A 485 25.40 12.44 10.64
C ILE A 485 25.12 11.35 11.70
N PRO A 486 24.37 11.66 12.77
CA PRO A 486 24.02 10.66 13.78
C PRO A 486 23.18 9.54 13.18
N TYR A 487 23.49 8.29 13.51
CA TYR A 487 22.68 7.15 13.08
C TYR A 487 21.26 7.25 13.65
N LEU A 488 20.27 7.17 12.77
CA LEU A 488 18.86 7.12 13.14
C LEU A 488 18.31 5.72 12.88
N HIS A 489 17.75 5.11 13.93
CA HIS A 489 17.00 3.86 13.78
C HIS A 489 15.84 4.02 12.79
N PRO A 490 15.49 2.98 12.01
CA PRO A 490 14.41 3.02 11.02
C PRO A 490 13.09 3.61 11.54
N GLU A 491 12.72 3.31 12.78
CA GLU A 491 11.51 3.76 13.47
C GLU A 491 11.47 5.30 13.67
N MET A 492 12.64 5.93 13.62
CA MET A 492 12.83 7.39 13.75
C MET A 492 12.99 8.09 12.39
N ARG A 493 12.70 7.41 11.28
CA ARG A 493 12.79 7.97 9.92
C ARG A 493 11.42 8.29 9.32
N ASN A 494 10.40 8.51 10.16
CA ASN A 494 9.02 8.75 9.73
C ASN A 494 8.73 10.24 9.47
N CYS A 495 9.62 10.87 8.71
CA CYS A 495 9.52 12.27 8.28
C CYS A 495 8.38 12.49 7.30
#